data_AF-A0A515D5Z9-F1
#
_entry.id   AF-A0A515D5Z9-F1
#
_cell.length_a   1.000
_cell.length_b   1.000
_cell.length_c   1.000
_cell.angle_alpha   90.00
_cell.angle_beta   90.00
_cell.angle_gamma   90.00
#
_symmetry.space_group_name_H-M   'P 1'
#
loop_
_entity.id
_entity.type
_entity.pdbx_description
1 polymer ?
#
loop_
_entity_poly.entity_id
_entity_poly.type
_entity_poly.pdbx_seq_one_letter_code
_entity_poly.pdbx_strand_id
1 'polypeptide(L)'
;MKSTDPSIMTVTDEYVKRLQAECEQVKRQRRIARGDIAAADVDPDLRSFGRHIAGCVRKGKSVRVPSMRGSEWGHVLRALELTRAMA
;
A
#
# COMPACT_ATOMS: atom_id res chain seq x y z
N MET A 1 -45.70 -21.40 21.46
CA MET A 1 -44.65 -21.10 20.47
C MET A 1 -43.73 -20.06 21.08
N LYS A 2 -42.43 -20.36 21.27
CA LYS A 2 -41.47 -19.37 21.79
C LYS A 2 -41.01 -18.54 20.59
N SER A 3 -41.31 -17.25 20.59
CA SER A 3 -40.81 -16.31 19.58
C SER A 3 -39.30 -16.22 19.69
N THR A 4 -38.61 -16.59 18.61
CA THR A 4 -37.16 -16.48 18.47
C THR A 4 -36.83 -15.12 17.85
N ASP A 5 -37.33 -14.04 18.46
CA ASP A 5 -36.92 -12.71 18.06
C ASP A 5 -35.57 -12.41 18.72
N PRO A 6 -34.51 -12.09 17.94
CA PRO A 6 -33.20 -11.84 18.51
C PRO A 6 -33.25 -10.58 19.38
N SER A 7 -33.13 -10.76 20.70
CA SER A 7 -33.03 -9.68 21.68
C SER A 7 -31.77 -8.83 21.40
N ILE A 8 -31.96 -7.52 21.26
CA ILE A 8 -30.87 -6.55 21.09
C ILE A 8 -30.03 -6.40 22.38
N MET A 9 -30.59 -6.75 23.54
CA MET A 9 -29.97 -6.47 24.84
C MET A 9 -28.94 -7.51 25.30
N THR A 10 -29.02 -8.75 24.81
CA THR A 10 -28.07 -9.81 25.16
C THR A 10 -27.57 -10.47 23.90
N VAL A 11 -26.32 -10.19 23.56
CA VAL A 11 -25.60 -10.90 22.50
C VAL A 11 -25.62 -12.39 22.85
N THR A 12 -26.40 -13.15 22.08
CA THR A 12 -26.57 -14.60 22.28
C THR A 12 -25.36 -15.32 21.72
N ASP A 13 -24.94 -16.43 22.33
CA ASP A 13 -23.78 -17.21 21.88
C ASP A 13 -23.84 -17.60 20.40
N GLU A 14 -25.04 -17.85 19.87
CA GLU A 14 -25.25 -18.12 18.45
C GLU A 14 -24.96 -16.92 17.55
N TYR A 15 -25.26 -15.70 18.02
CA TYR A 15 -24.94 -14.47 17.31
C TYR A 15 -23.42 -14.27 17.25
N VAL A 16 -22.69 -14.53 18.34
CA VAL A 16 -21.23 -14.45 18.37
C VAL A 16 -20.61 -15.47 17.40
N LYS A 17 -21.08 -16.73 17.43
CA LYS A 17 -20.60 -17.78 16.52
C LYS A 17 -20.85 -17.44 15.05
N ARG A 18 -21.99 -16.83 14.73
CA ARG A 18 -22.32 -16.37 13.36
C ARG A 18 -21.40 -15.23 12.92
N LEU A 19 -21.20 -14.23 13.78
CA LEU A 19 -20.28 -13.13 13.51
C LEU A 19 -18.85 -13.62 13.35
N GLN A 20 -18.42 -14.60 14.13
CA GLN A 20 -17.11 -15.23 13.99
C GLN A 20 -16.97 -15.99 12.66
N ALA A 21 -17.98 -16.76 12.27
CA ALA A 21 -17.99 -17.45 10.96
C ALA A 21 -18.02 -16.47 9.77
N GLU A 22 -18.73 -15.34 9.89
CA GLU A 22 -18.72 -14.25 8.92
C GLU A 22 -17.38 -13.48 8.90
N CYS A 23 -16.76 -13.28 10.07
CA CYS A 23 -15.43 -12.68 10.19
C CYS A 23 -14.33 -13.61 9.66
N GLU A 24 -14.52 -14.92 9.70
CA GLU A 24 -13.62 -15.88 9.07
C GLU A 24 -13.60 -15.72 7.52
N GLN A 25 -14.68 -15.14 6.96
CA GLN A 25 -14.77 -14.67 5.58
C GLN A 25 -14.36 -13.19 5.40
N VAL A 26 -13.56 -12.60 6.30
CA VAL A 26 -12.95 -11.28 6.04
C VAL A 26 -12.20 -11.36 4.72
N LYS A 27 -12.77 -10.73 3.69
CA LYS A 27 -12.18 -10.58 2.35
C LYS A 27 -10.86 -9.85 2.49
N ARG A 28 -9.78 -10.60 2.72
CA ARG A 28 -8.43 -10.06 2.82
C ARG A 28 -8.14 -9.38 1.49
N GLN A 29 -7.84 -8.08 1.55
CA GLN A 29 -7.44 -7.34 0.37
C GLN A 29 -6.22 -8.03 -0.24
N ARG A 30 -6.37 -8.52 -1.47
CA ARG A 30 -5.31 -9.25 -2.16
C ARG A 30 -4.17 -8.27 -2.45
N ARG A 31 -3.04 -8.43 -1.75
CA ARG A 31 -1.83 -7.67 -2.04
C ARG A 31 -1.36 -8.02 -3.46
N ILE A 32 -1.18 -7.00 -4.30
CA ILE A 32 -0.59 -7.16 -5.62
C ILE A 32 0.91 -6.99 -5.45
N ALA A 33 1.64 -8.11 -5.50
CA ALA A 33 3.09 -8.07 -5.66
C ALA A 33 3.39 -7.67 -7.10
N ARG A 34 4.06 -6.53 -7.28
CA ARG A 34 4.58 -6.11 -8.59
C ARG A 34 6.02 -6.59 -8.67
N GLY A 35 6.40 -7.15 -9.82
CA GLY A 35 7.78 -7.57 -10.07
C GLY A 35 8.74 -6.38 -10.07
N ASP A 36 10.02 -6.68 -9.88
CA ASP A 36 11.06 -5.66 -9.91
C ASP A 36 11.21 -5.06 -11.31
N ILE A 37 11.45 -3.75 -11.36
CA ILE A 37 11.66 -3.03 -12.61
C ILE A 37 13.15 -3.10 -12.95
N ALA A 38 13.50 -3.59 -14.13
CA ALA A 38 14.89 -3.62 -14.57
C ALA A 38 15.41 -2.18 -14.72
N ALA A 39 16.71 -1.97 -14.49
CA ALA A 39 17.29 -0.62 -14.54
C ALA A 39 17.15 0.07 -15.91
N ALA A 40 17.06 -0.72 -16.98
CA ALA A 40 16.86 -0.25 -18.35
C ALA A 40 15.41 0.17 -18.64
N ASP A 41 14.44 -0.40 -17.91
CA ASP A 41 13.01 -0.16 -18.12
C ASP A 41 12.48 1.03 -17.31
N VAL A 42 13.34 1.65 -16.48
CA VAL A 42 12.97 2.83 -15.72
C VAL A 42 12.81 4.00 -16.68
N ASP A 43 11.59 4.53 -16.73
CA ASP A 43 11.25 5.76 -17.43
C ASP A 43 12.30 6.88 -17.19
N PRO A 44 12.88 7.45 -18.26
CA PRO A 44 13.93 8.47 -18.15
C PRO A 44 13.53 9.71 -17.35
N ASP A 45 12.26 10.16 -17.46
CA ASP A 45 11.78 11.36 -16.79
C ASP A 45 11.69 11.11 -15.28
N LEU A 46 11.14 9.95 -14.90
CA LEU A 46 11.06 9.52 -13.49
C LEU A 46 12.44 9.24 -12.90
N ARG A 47 13.37 8.72 -13.71
CA ARG A 47 14.77 8.55 -13.33
C ARG A 47 15.46 9.89 -13.06
N SER A 48 15.19 10.91 -13.89
CA SER A 48 15.70 12.26 -13.68
C SER A 48 15.17 12.87 -12.38
N PHE A 49 13.89 12.63 -12.07
CA PHE A 49 13.28 13.07 -10.83
C PHE A 49 13.88 12.39 -9.60
N GLY A 50 14.15 11.07 -9.66
CA GLY A 50 14.88 10.36 -8.61
C GLY A 50 16.27 10.96 -8.35
N ARG A 51 17.00 11.34 -9.40
CA ARG A 51 18.29 12.04 -9.27
C ARG A 51 18.14 13.42 -8.63
N HIS A 52 17.09 14.16 -8.99
CA HIS A 52 16.79 15.46 -8.38
C HIS A 52 16.54 15.31 -6.87
N ILE A 53 15.72 14.33 -6.46
CA ILE A 53 15.48 14.00 -5.05
C ILE A 53 16.80 13.69 -4.34
N ALA A 54 17.62 12.80 -4.91
CA ALA A 54 18.93 12.44 -4.34
C ALA A 54 19.85 13.67 -4.18
N GLY A 55 19.79 14.62 -5.13
CA GLY A 55 20.53 15.87 -5.05
C GLY A 55 20.05 16.79 -3.94
N CYS A 56 18.74 16.89 -3.73
CA CYS A 56 18.14 17.71 -2.67
C CYS A 56 18.40 17.12 -1.27
N VAL A 57 18.31 15.79 -1.13
CA VAL A 57 18.61 15.09 0.14
C VAL A 57 20.05 15.33 0.59
N ARG A 58 21.03 15.21 -0.33
CA ARG A 58 22.44 15.54 -0.02
C ARG A 58 22.64 17.00 0.42
N LYS A 59 21.75 17.90 0.01
CA LYS A 59 21.75 19.32 0.38
C LYS A 59 20.89 19.61 1.62
N GLY A 60 20.28 18.60 2.25
CA GLY A 60 19.34 18.77 3.36
C GLY A 60 18.04 19.49 2.98
N LYS A 61 17.66 19.48 1.70
CA LYS A 61 16.47 20.18 1.20
C LYS A 61 15.31 19.21 0.99
N SER A 62 14.11 19.65 1.38
CA SER A 62 12.87 18.95 1.06
C SER A 62 12.53 19.08 -0.43
N VAL A 63 11.80 18.11 -0.97
CA VAL A 63 11.34 18.08 -2.37
C VAL A 63 9.83 17.93 -2.41
N ARG A 64 9.18 18.68 -3.29
CA ARG A 64 7.75 18.53 -3.57
C ARG A 64 7.51 17.27 -4.40
N VAL A 65 6.72 16.34 -3.87
CA VAL A 65 6.32 15.13 -4.58
C VAL A 65 4.94 15.35 -5.21
N PRO A 66 4.80 15.24 -6.55
CA PRO A 66 3.51 15.37 -7.21
C PRO A 66 2.62 14.13 -6.98
N SER A 67 1.33 14.27 -7.26
CA SER A 67 0.40 13.14 -7.27
C SER A 67 0.75 12.21 -8.45
N MET A 68 1.09 10.96 -8.14
CA MET A 68 1.57 9.97 -9.10
C MET A 68 0.76 8.67 -8.99
N ARG A 69 0.68 7.94 -10.10
CA ARG A 69 0.14 6.57 -10.14
C ARG A 69 1.13 5.61 -9.48
N GLY A 70 0.62 4.47 -9.00
CA GLY A 70 1.45 3.45 -8.37
C GLY A 70 2.56 2.88 -9.27
N SER A 71 2.33 2.86 -10.59
CA SER A 71 3.36 2.46 -11.57
C SER A 71 4.49 3.48 -11.65
N GLU A 72 4.17 4.77 -11.73
CA GLU A 72 5.16 5.86 -11.78
C GLU A 72 5.98 5.90 -10.50
N TRP A 73 5.32 5.72 -9.35
CA TRP A 73 6.00 5.61 -8.07
C TRP A 73 7.00 4.45 -8.03
N GLY A 74 6.67 3.30 -8.62
CA GLY A 74 7.59 2.17 -8.73
C GLY A 74 8.89 2.55 -9.47
N HIS A 75 8.78 3.32 -10.55
CA HIS A 75 9.94 3.78 -11.33
C HIS A 75 10.81 4.76 -10.52
N VAL A 76 10.19 5.69 -9.78
CA VAL A 76 10.90 6.64 -8.92
C VAL A 76 11.64 5.93 -7.80
N LEU A 77 10.98 5.01 -7.10
CA LEU A 77 11.61 4.21 -6.02
C LEU A 77 12.79 3.40 -6.57
N ARG A 78 12.61 2.76 -7.74
CA ARG A 78 13.69 2.04 -8.40
C ARG A 78 14.87 2.96 -8.74
N ALA A 79 14.61 4.18 -9.22
CA ALA A 79 15.67 5.16 -9.49
C ALA A 79 16.42 5.59 -8.22
N LEU A 80 15.73 5.70 -7.09
CA LEU A 80 16.35 6.03 -5.79
C LEU A 80 17.23 4.89 -5.25
N GLU A 81 16.79 3.65 -5.42
CA GLU A 81 17.60 2.46 -5.10
C GLU A 81 18.89 2.45 -5.93
N LEU A 82 18.78 2.63 -7.25
CA LEU A 82 19.94 2.64 -8.17
C LEU A 82 20.94 3.75 -7.85
N THR A 83 20.45 4.89 -7.33
CA THR A 83 21.31 6.02 -6.94
C THR A 83 21.84 5.92 -5.51
N ARG A 84 21.45 4.88 -4.74
CA ARG A 84 21.78 4.71 -3.31
C ARG A 84 21.52 5.97 -2.48
N ALA A 85 20.47 6.70 -2.82
CA ALA A 85 20.20 8.01 -2.22
C ALA A 85 19.78 7.92 -0.74
N MET A 86 19.33 6.74 -0.30
CA MET A 86 18.72 6.46 1.01
C MET A 86 19.26 5.17 1.62
N ALA A 87 20.58 4.99 1.62
CA ALA A 87 21.28 3.85 2.22
C ALA A 87 21.93 4.25 3.55
#